data_AF-A0A928K137-F1
#
_entry.id   AF-A0A928K137-F1
#
_cell.length_a   1.000
_cell.length_b   1.000
_cell.length_c   1.000
_cell.angle_alpha   90.00
_cell.angle_beta   90.00
_cell.angle_gamma   90.00
#
_symmetry.space_group_name_H-M   'P 1'
#
loop_
_entity.id
_entity.type
_entity.pdbx_description
1 polymer ?
#
loop_
_entity_poly.entity_id
_entity_poly.type
_entity_poly.pdbx_seq_one_letter_code
_entity_poly.pdbx_strand_id
1 'polypeptide(L)' 'MYRFNCDYLEGAHPEIIERLVQTNLEQTASYGTDEYSASAKEKIRAACECPDARVYFTVGGTQTNYAVLD' A
#
# COMPACT_ATOMS: atom_id res chain seq x y z
N MET A 1 -28.91 -5.64 -2.54
CA MET A 1 -29.10 -4.32 -1.90
C MET A 1 -27.82 -3.55 -2.10
N TYR A 2 -27.87 -2.37 -2.72
CA TYR A 2 -26.70 -1.49 -2.87
C TYR A 2 -26.55 -0.59 -1.64
N ARG A 3 -25.32 -0.37 -1.18
CA ARG A 3 -24.97 0.50 -0.04
C ARG A 3 -24.13 1.65 -0.58
N PHE A 4 -24.44 2.89 -0.16
CA PHE A 4 -23.81 4.13 -0.63
C PHE A 4 -23.28 4.98 0.54
N ASN A 5 -22.84 4.34 1.62
CA ASN A 5 -22.44 5.02 2.86
C ASN A 5 -21.03 5.64 2.79
N CYS A 6 -20.08 4.94 2.17
CA CYS A 6 -18.70 5.37 1.96
C CYS A 6 -18.05 4.59 0.81
N ASP A 7 -16.80 4.91 0.50
CA ASP A 7 -15.98 4.38 -0.59
C ASP A 7 -15.07 3.19 -0.20
N TYR A 8 -15.11 2.76 1.06
CA TYR A 8 -14.40 1.60 1.60
C TYR A 8 -15.37 0.53 2.12
N LEU A 9 -16.52 0.37 1.46
CA LEU A 9 -17.51 -0.67 1.77
C LEU A 9 -17.12 -2.04 1.20
N GLU A 10 -16.40 -2.03 0.09
CA GLU A 10 -15.85 -3.20 -0.58
C GLU A 10 -14.44 -3.53 -0.05
N GLY A 11 -13.96 -4.73 -0.34
CA GLY A 11 -12.64 -5.20 0.12
C GLY A 11 -11.47 -4.56 -0.66
N ALA A 12 -11.12 -5.12 -1.81
CA ALA A 12 -10.05 -4.61 -2.67
C ALA A 12 -10.35 -4.92 -4.15
N HIS A 13 -9.62 -4.27 -5.06
CA HIS A 13 -9.69 -4.58 -6.48
C HIS A 13 -9.32 -6.06 -6.74
N PRO A 14 -10.03 -6.80 -7.62
CA PRO A 14 -9.79 -8.23 -7.85
C PRO A 14 -8.32 -8.59 -8.16
N GLU A 15 -7.64 -7.75 -8.94
CA GLU A 15 -6.21 -7.95 -9.29
C GLU A 15 -5.28 -7.90 -8.07
N ILE A 16 -5.62 -7.13 -7.03
CA ILE A 16 -4.85 -7.09 -5.78
C ILE A 16 -5.01 -8.44 -5.05
N ILE A 17 -6.25 -8.94 -4.98
CA ILE A 17 -6.55 -10.23 -4.35
C ILE A 17 -5.85 -11.37 -5.10
N GLU A 18 -5.92 -11.36 -6.43
CA GLU A 18 -5.24 -12.36 -7.25
C GLU A 18 -3.73 -12.33 -7.02
N ARG A 19 -3.12 -11.13 -7.00
CA ARG A 19 -1.68 -11.00 -6.76
C ARG A 19 -1.29 -11.51 -5.37
N LEU A 20 -2.07 -11.21 -4.34
CA LEU A 20 -1.85 -11.73 -2.98
C LEU A 20 -1.89 -13.27 -2.95
N VAL A 21 -2.84 -13.89 -3.66
CA VAL A 21 -2.92 -15.35 -3.76
C VAL A 21 -1.68 -15.92 -4.46
N GLN A 22 -1.26 -15.31 -5.57
CA GLN A 22 -0.08 -15.76 -6.32
C GLN A 22 1.21 -15.72 -5.49
N THR A 23 1.36 -14.73 -4.60
CA THR A 23 2.56 -14.55 -3.76
C THR A 23 2.44 -15.15 -2.36
N ASN A 24 1.32 -15.80 -2.02
CA ASN A 24 1.01 -16.18 -0.64
C ASN A 24 2.02 -17.16 0.00
N LEU A 25 2.70 -17.97 -0.80
CA LEU A 25 3.70 -18.95 -0.34
C LEU A 25 5.15 -18.48 -0.54
N GLU A 26 5.34 -17.28 -1.07
CA GLU A 26 6.65 -16.68 -1.25
C GLU A 26 7.14 -16.10 0.08
N GLN A 27 8.38 -16.44 0.46
CA GLN A 27 9.02 -15.88 1.63
C GLN A 27 9.70 -14.57 1.27
N THR A 28 9.29 -13.48 1.91
CA THR A 28 9.82 -12.14 1.68
C THR A 28 10.38 -11.54 2.96
N ALA A 29 11.28 -10.55 2.82
CA ALA A 29 11.81 -9.82 3.96
C ALA A 29 10.70 -9.02 4.67
N SER A 30 10.77 -8.92 6.00
CA SER A 30 9.74 -8.23 6.79
C SER A 30 9.96 -6.72 6.87
N TYR A 31 9.02 -6.01 7.50
CA TYR A 31 9.11 -4.57 7.80
C TYR A 31 9.28 -3.66 6.55
N GLY A 32 8.70 -4.04 5.41
CA GLY A 32 8.70 -3.23 4.18
C GLY A 32 10.07 -3.13 3.51
N THR A 33 10.93 -4.13 3.76
CA THR A 33 12.25 -4.28 3.15
C THR A 33 12.27 -5.31 2.01
N ASP A 34 11.11 -5.82 1.62
CA ASP A 34 10.90 -6.72 0.49
C ASP A 34 10.90 -6.01 -0.86
N GLU A 35 10.93 -6.81 -1.94
CA GLU A 35 10.98 -6.32 -3.31
C GLU A 35 9.66 -5.67 -3.79
N TYR A 36 8.51 -6.06 -3.24
CA TYR A 36 7.23 -5.44 -3.57
C TYR A 36 7.16 -4.02 -3.00
N SER A 37 7.58 -3.87 -1.75
CA SER A 37 7.76 -2.58 -1.09
C SER A 37 8.76 -1.70 -1.83
N ALA A 38 9.91 -2.23 -2.25
CA ALA A 38 10.89 -1.48 -3.04
C ALA A 38 10.32 -1.00 -4.38
N SER A 39 9.68 -1.91 -5.13
CA SER A 39 9.04 -1.57 -6.41
C SER A 39 7.93 -0.52 -6.26
N ALA A 40 7.11 -0.63 -5.22
CA ALA A 40 6.04 0.33 -4.94
C ALA A 40 6.60 1.73 -4.60
N LYS A 41 7.69 1.81 -3.82
CA LYS A 41 8.36 3.09 -3.50
C LYS A 41 8.86 3.80 -4.76
N GLU A 42 9.47 3.07 -5.69
CA GLU A 42 9.93 3.64 -6.97
C GLU A 42 8.78 4.14 -7.84
N LYS A 43 7.69 3.36 -7.95
CA LYS A 43 6.49 3.77 -8.69
C LYS A 43 5.85 5.04 -8.10
N ILE A 44 5.80 5.14 -6.77
CA ILE A 44 5.28 6.33 -6.08
C ILE A 44 6.18 7.54 -6.34
N ARG A 45 7.50 7.40 -6.21
CA ARG A 45 8.46 8.49 -6.52
C ARG A 45 8.30 9.01 -7.93
N ALA A 46 8.18 8.10 -8.90
CA ALA A 46 7.96 8.44 -10.29
C ALA A 46 6.61 9.16 -10.50
N ALA A 47 5.52 8.63 -9.93
CA ALA A 47 4.19 9.22 -10.05
C ALA A 47 4.09 10.60 -9.37
N CYS A 48 4.86 10.84 -8.31
CA CYS A 48 4.95 12.12 -7.62
C CYS A 48 6.02 13.06 -8.18
N GLU A 49 6.75 12.66 -9.22
CA GLU A 49 7.87 13.41 -9.81
C GLU A 49 8.92 13.86 -8.76
N CYS A 50 9.14 13.02 -7.74
CA CYS A 50 9.98 13.33 -6.59
C CYS A 50 10.93 12.15 -6.31
N PRO A 51 12.07 12.04 -7.02
CA PRO A 51 12.96 10.89 -6.93
C PRO A 51 13.59 10.72 -5.53
N ASP A 52 13.84 11.83 -4.83
CA ASP A 52 14.45 11.81 -3.50
C ASP A 52 13.44 11.63 -2.35
N ALA A 53 12.15 11.43 -2.67
CA ALA A 53 11.12 11.27 -1.66
C ALA A 53 11.39 10.07 -0.74
N ARG A 54 11.18 10.25 0.56
CA ARG A 54 11.14 9.16 1.53
C ARG A 54 9.71 8.62 1.58
N VAL A 55 9.54 7.36 1.19
CA VAL A 55 8.22 6.70 1.14
C VAL A 55 8.11 5.66 2.24
N TYR A 56 7.07 5.79 3.06
CA TYR A 56 6.75 4.88 4.17
C TYR A 56 5.34 4.32 3.99
N PHE A 57 5.15 3.04 4.33
CA PHE A 57 3.86 2.39 4.29
C PHE A 57 3.26 2.32 5.70
N THR A 58 1.98 2.68 5.82
CA THR A 58 1.19 2.65 7.06
C THR A 58 -0.12 1.92 6.80
N VAL A 59 -0.78 1.39 7.83
CA VAL A 59 -1.98 0.56 7.63
C VAL A 59 -3.27 1.36 7.43
N GLY A 60 -3.29 2.66 7.76
CA GLY A 60 -4.48 3.49 7.56
C GLY A 60 -4.24 4.98 7.79
N GLY A 61 -5.13 5.80 7.25
CA GLY A 61 -4.96 7.25 7.18
C GLY A 61 -4.88 7.95 8.54
N THR A 62 -5.63 7.50 9.55
CA THR A 62 -5.53 8.08 10.91
C THR A 62 -4.14 7.92 11.50
N GLN A 63 -3.51 6.76 11.31
CA GLN A 63 -2.14 6.51 11.75
C GLN A 63 -1.14 7.37 10.98
N THR A 64 -1.32 7.50 9.66
CA THR A 64 -0.48 8.37 8.81
C THR A 64 -0.51 9.82 9.31
N ASN A 65 -1.70 10.34 9.59
CA ASN A 65 -1.87 11.71 10.09
C ASN A 65 -1.16 11.91 11.43
N TYR A 66 -1.33 10.96 12.36
CA TYR A 66 -0.65 11.04 13.65
C TYR A 66 0.88 10.99 13.52
N ALA A 67 1.41 10.07 12.71
CA ALA A 67 2.85 9.90 12.53
C ALA A 67 3.56 11.09 11.87
N VAL A 68 2.83 11.97 11.19
CA VAL A 68 3.37 13.20 10.59
C VAL A 68 3.31 14.39 11.55
N LEU A 69 2.42 14.34 12.55
CA LEU A 69 2.16 15.45 13.47
C LEU A 69 2.94 15.38 14.78
N ASP A 70 3.42 14.19 15.18
CA ASP A 70 4.34 13.97 16.31
C ASP A 70 5.80 14.27 15.92
#